data_AF-A0A8H7FJN4-F1
#
_entry.id   AF-A0A8H7FJN4-F1
#
_cell.length_a   1.000
_cell.length_b   1.000
_cell.length_c   1.000
_cell.angle_alpha   90.00
_cell.angle_beta   90.00
_cell.angle_gamma   90.00
#
_symmetry.space_group_name_H-M   'P 1'
#
loop_
_entity.id
_entity.type
_entity.pdbx_description
1 polymer ?
#
loop_
_entity_poly.entity_id
_entity_poly.type
_entity_poly.pdbx_seq_one_letter_code
_entity_poly.pdbx_strand_id
1 'polypeptide(L)'
;MNGNHAADVVKHAGKWEALKRCITIGSLWRKVLSMKSPEELMVFLHEENRKKIEALGGQTVWDVMSTEQQDAVDEVFVNGMLKRLGEAAHASLPDDVRRAMDFFVRAGCCMHKDLNLVKGGCKAMAAWYSTSGATPPVLLANKDNDVVISNMANPSEPGTAAENHALIVTGRGGPKATEIAGAIFNHQNDKKGQQDTHRDYFEEAYGYKFTFLDTSNTRYGSHCDGAAELLLHLRRYREFLIFIKDSKIHRRFNHMELNLKKALDDPPTLTELAVMALYAQLVTHPYMKQVCGPGTENVNVLDLGPLHHQVVEHVRKIANDPGLLISDDEGSYKCAALDGKPWHQPAVVMTILAMKDSLPHLRELIAAFFHGSLVTWERFTSEFTPGGLIDMSTVEERDLAWMPSTNDANEGALGSFRVYLRAKPSTSMHQYNAQAVFRRNETQLFMNAKFDEEDQKYIRGEARRIQASGEEKAQKRALIMSKKAHVAKRQADDAKRLKKRTEKEIHLKWVNIILDKGQIRKLSNPELLDQIQLHRPHNHNISLKTKLKTKILMLQALDVAIDYYNSLPEDSRLAPSRPTIAHNVDMVVEDGWDADDSDMD
;
A
#
# COMPACT_ATOMS: atom_id res chain seq x y z
N MET A 1 1.02 -15.48 12.66
CA MET A 1 1.76 -14.26 12.24
C MET A 1 0.77 -13.11 12.11
N ASN A 2 1.06 -11.98 12.76
CA ASN A 2 0.29 -10.75 12.61
C ASN A 2 1.14 -9.68 11.91
N GLY A 3 0.51 -8.79 11.15
CA GLY A 3 1.15 -7.64 10.51
C GLY A 3 0.15 -6.75 9.79
N ASN A 4 0.67 -5.75 9.10
CA ASN A 4 -0.16 -4.92 8.22
C ASN A 4 -0.65 -5.73 7.00
N HIS A 5 -1.39 -5.06 6.11
CA HIS A 5 -1.93 -5.67 4.89
C HIS A 5 -1.10 -5.38 3.63
N ALA A 6 0.17 -4.98 3.79
CA ALA A 6 1.05 -4.73 2.67
C ALA A 6 1.39 -6.04 1.93
N ALA A 7 1.57 -5.96 0.62
CA ALA A 7 1.73 -7.14 -0.24
C ALA A 7 3.03 -7.92 0.05
N ASP A 8 4.08 -7.21 0.45
CA ASP A 8 5.35 -7.75 0.91
C ASP A 8 5.18 -8.52 2.23
N VAL A 9 4.38 -8.02 3.18
CA VAL A 9 4.07 -8.70 4.45
C VAL A 9 3.28 -9.99 4.20
N VAL A 10 2.31 -9.97 3.29
CA VAL A 10 1.59 -11.18 2.86
C VAL A 10 2.56 -12.20 2.24
N LYS A 11 3.43 -11.74 1.34
CA LYS A 11 4.47 -12.58 0.72
C LYS A 11 5.45 -13.13 1.76
N HIS A 12 5.79 -12.34 2.77
CA HIS A 12 6.68 -12.73 3.84
C HIS A 12 6.05 -13.82 4.71
N ALA A 13 4.75 -13.73 5.00
CA ALA A 13 4.01 -14.78 5.72
C ALA A 13 4.09 -16.13 5.00
N GLY A 14 3.91 -16.16 3.67
CA GLY A 14 4.07 -17.40 2.90
C GLY A 14 5.49 -17.97 2.95
N LYS A 15 6.52 -17.12 3.01
CA LYS A 15 7.90 -17.57 3.21
C LYS A 15 8.12 -18.15 4.62
N TRP A 16 7.52 -17.56 5.65
CA TRP A 16 7.59 -18.08 7.01
C TRP A 16 6.88 -19.42 7.16
N GLU A 17 5.73 -19.58 6.53
CA GLU A 17 5.01 -20.86 6.48
C GLU A 17 5.88 -21.94 5.82
N ALA A 18 6.47 -21.63 4.66
CA ALA A 18 7.39 -22.53 3.97
C ALA A 18 8.62 -22.87 4.82
N LEU A 19 9.20 -21.88 5.51
CA LEU A 19 10.33 -22.08 6.41
C LEU A 19 9.94 -22.96 7.60
N LYS A 20 8.80 -22.71 8.24
CA LYS A 20 8.25 -23.54 9.33
C LYS A 20 8.12 -24.99 8.87
N ARG A 21 7.55 -25.21 7.68
CA ARG A 21 7.44 -26.55 7.09
C ARG A 21 8.81 -27.19 6.88
N CYS A 22 9.76 -26.48 6.29
CA CYS A 22 11.13 -26.98 6.10
C CYS A 22 11.80 -27.38 7.43
N ILE A 23 11.67 -26.56 8.47
CA ILE A 23 12.22 -26.86 9.81
C ILE A 23 11.52 -28.08 10.42
N THR A 24 10.20 -28.17 10.28
CA THR A 24 9.39 -29.28 10.80
C THR A 24 9.81 -30.60 10.15
N ILE A 25 9.81 -30.67 8.82
CA ILE A 25 10.31 -31.83 8.05
C ILE A 25 11.76 -32.12 8.42
N GLY A 26 12.57 -31.07 8.59
CA GLY A 26 13.95 -31.12 9.05
C GLY A 26 14.14 -31.84 10.38
N SER A 27 13.28 -31.53 11.34
CA SER A 27 13.31 -32.14 12.68
C SER A 27 12.86 -33.59 12.66
N LEU A 28 11.90 -33.94 11.79
CA LEU A 28 11.34 -35.28 11.71
C LEU A 28 12.33 -36.29 11.14
N TRP A 29 13.04 -35.97 10.05
CA TRP A 29 14.05 -36.90 9.53
C TRP A 29 15.18 -37.14 10.54
N ARG A 30 15.59 -36.11 11.30
CA ARG A 30 16.60 -36.26 12.37
C ARG A 30 16.13 -37.25 13.42
N LYS A 31 14.87 -37.13 13.83
CA LYS A 31 14.25 -38.06 14.78
C LYS A 31 14.23 -39.48 14.22
N VAL A 32 13.82 -39.66 12.96
CA VAL A 32 13.80 -40.98 12.30
C VAL A 32 15.19 -41.61 12.29
N LEU A 33 16.22 -40.87 11.89
CA LEU A 33 17.60 -41.39 11.90
C LEU A 33 18.10 -41.71 13.31
N SER A 34 17.75 -40.89 14.30
CA SER A 34 18.15 -41.15 15.71
C SER A 34 17.50 -42.38 16.33
N MET A 35 16.40 -42.87 15.75
CA MET A 35 15.71 -44.09 16.20
C MET A 35 16.26 -45.36 15.56
N LYS A 36 17.10 -45.25 14.52
CA LYS A 36 17.73 -46.40 13.85
C LYS A 36 18.98 -46.84 14.59
N SER A 37 19.20 -48.16 14.67
CA SER A 37 20.50 -48.68 15.11
C SER A 37 21.59 -48.39 14.05
N PRO A 38 22.88 -48.43 14.42
CA PRO A 38 23.97 -48.29 13.46
C PRO A 38 23.87 -49.27 12.28
N GLU A 39 23.44 -50.51 12.53
CA GLU A 39 23.27 -51.57 11.52
C GLU A 39 22.12 -51.23 10.56
N GLU A 40 20.98 -50.80 11.08
CA GLU A 40 19.83 -50.39 10.27
C GLU A 40 20.13 -49.15 9.42
N LEU A 41 20.92 -48.22 9.97
CA LEU A 41 21.36 -47.03 9.26
C LEU A 41 22.27 -47.39 8.10
N MET A 42 23.21 -48.32 8.29
CA MET A 42 24.10 -48.81 7.24
C MET A 42 23.33 -49.48 6.10
N VAL A 43 22.36 -50.34 6.42
CA VAL A 43 21.49 -50.98 5.40
C VAL A 43 20.70 -49.93 4.62
N PHE A 44 20.08 -48.98 5.32
CA PHE A 44 19.31 -47.90 4.71
C PHE A 44 20.17 -47.03 3.78
N LEU A 45 21.33 -46.57 4.23
CA LEU A 45 22.23 -45.75 3.44
C LEU A 45 22.77 -46.50 2.22
N HIS A 46 23.06 -47.80 2.35
CA HIS A 46 23.49 -48.62 1.22
C HIS A 46 22.40 -48.75 0.16
N GLU A 47 21.15 -48.97 0.58
CA GLU A 47 20.01 -49.06 -0.35
C GLU A 47 19.73 -47.73 -1.07
N GLU A 48 19.75 -46.61 -0.35
CA GLU A 48 19.58 -45.29 -0.94
C GLU A 48 20.74 -44.93 -1.88
N ASN A 49 21.99 -45.24 -1.50
CA ASN A 49 23.15 -45.03 -2.37
C ASN A 49 23.06 -45.87 -3.66
N ARG A 50 22.55 -47.11 -3.58
CA ARG A 50 22.29 -47.93 -4.77
C ARG A 50 21.26 -47.27 -5.69
N LYS A 51 20.14 -46.77 -5.15
CA LYS A 51 19.12 -46.05 -5.93
C LYS A 51 19.69 -44.79 -6.60
N LYS A 52 20.56 -44.05 -5.92
CA LYS A 52 21.29 -42.91 -6.47
C LYS A 52 22.10 -43.32 -7.71
N ILE A 53 22.93 -44.36 -7.56
CA ILE A 53 23.81 -44.85 -8.63
C ILE A 53 22.99 -45.39 -9.81
N GLU A 54 21.92 -46.14 -9.54
CA GLU A 54 21.00 -46.62 -10.59
C GLU A 54 20.36 -45.47 -11.38
N ALA A 55 19.90 -44.41 -10.69
CA ALA A 55 19.30 -43.24 -11.32
C ALA A 55 20.27 -42.44 -12.22
N LEU A 56 21.58 -42.54 -11.95
CA LEU A 56 22.64 -41.90 -12.75
C LEU A 56 23.06 -42.72 -13.99
N GLY A 57 22.48 -43.91 -14.19
CA GLY A 57 22.85 -44.81 -15.28
C GLY A 57 23.82 -45.92 -14.89
N GLY A 58 24.01 -46.15 -13.59
CA GLY A 58 24.79 -47.27 -13.05
C GLY A 58 26.22 -46.91 -12.64
N GLN A 59 26.91 -47.90 -12.07
CA GLN A 59 28.22 -47.74 -11.42
C GLN A 59 29.29 -47.17 -12.36
N THR A 60 29.29 -47.58 -13.63
CA THR A 60 30.26 -47.11 -14.63
C THR A 60 30.19 -45.60 -14.87
N VAL A 61 28.98 -45.01 -14.79
CA VAL A 61 28.81 -43.55 -14.95
C VAL A 61 29.32 -42.84 -13.69
N TRP A 62 29.05 -43.40 -12.52
CA TRP A 62 29.52 -42.85 -11.24
C TRP A 62 31.05 -42.85 -11.12
N ASP A 63 31.70 -43.95 -11.49
CA ASP A 63 33.16 -44.12 -11.33
C ASP A 63 33.99 -43.20 -12.25
N VAL A 64 33.39 -42.71 -13.35
CA VAL A 64 34.06 -41.81 -14.31
C VAL A 64 33.85 -40.32 -13.95
N MET A 65 32.93 -40.01 -13.03
CA MET A 65 32.74 -38.64 -12.53
C MET A 65 33.97 -38.18 -11.72
N SER A 66 34.28 -36.88 -11.80
CA SER A 66 35.28 -36.29 -10.91
C SER A 66 34.78 -36.27 -9.46
N THR A 67 35.70 -36.14 -8.50
CA THR A 67 35.33 -36.01 -7.08
C THR A 67 34.36 -34.86 -6.84
N GLU A 68 34.57 -33.71 -7.49
CA GLU A 68 33.71 -32.54 -7.38
C GLU A 68 32.29 -32.82 -7.91
N GLN A 69 32.16 -33.62 -8.97
CA GLN A 69 30.86 -34.04 -9.52
C GLN A 69 30.18 -35.04 -8.58
N GLN A 70 30.93 -36.00 -8.03
CA GLN A 70 30.41 -36.96 -7.06
C GLN A 70 29.90 -36.25 -5.81
N ASP A 71 30.68 -35.31 -5.25
CA ASP A 71 30.30 -34.51 -4.08
C ASP A 71 29.03 -33.69 -4.34
N ALA A 72 28.92 -33.02 -5.49
CA ALA A 72 27.73 -32.25 -5.85
C ALA A 72 26.49 -33.13 -6.00
N VAL A 73 26.63 -34.32 -6.58
CA VAL A 73 25.53 -35.29 -6.70
C VAL A 73 25.16 -35.86 -5.33
N ASP A 74 26.13 -36.14 -4.47
CA ASP A 74 25.91 -36.60 -3.11
C ASP A 74 25.19 -35.56 -2.27
N GLU A 75 25.57 -34.29 -2.34
CA GLU A 75 24.90 -33.21 -1.62
C GLU A 75 23.41 -33.12 -2.03
N VAL A 76 23.13 -33.10 -3.33
CA VAL A 76 21.75 -33.06 -3.85
C VAL A 76 20.97 -34.31 -3.43
N PHE A 77 21.58 -35.49 -3.54
CA PHE A 77 20.96 -36.76 -3.21
C PHE A 77 20.63 -36.85 -1.72
N VAL A 78 21.59 -36.55 -0.84
CA VAL A 78 21.42 -36.57 0.61
C VAL A 78 20.32 -35.60 1.01
N ASN A 79 20.34 -34.36 0.52
CA ASN A 79 19.27 -33.39 0.81
C ASN A 79 17.89 -33.89 0.35
N GLY A 80 17.81 -34.51 -0.84
CA GLY A 80 16.59 -35.12 -1.35
C GLY A 80 16.10 -36.31 -0.50
N MET A 81 17.01 -37.19 -0.09
CA MET A 81 16.74 -38.35 0.76
C MET A 81 16.22 -37.93 2.14
N LEU A 82 16.91 -37.00 2.80
CA LEU A 82 16.51 -36.48 4.12
C LEU A 82 15.14 -35.81 4.06
N LYS A 83 14.87 -35.05 3.00
CA LYS A 83 13.55 -34.46 2.76
C LYS A 83 12.46 -35.53 2.61
N ARG A 84 12.66 -36.54 1.77
CA ARG A 84 11.71 -37.67 1.59
C ARG A 84 11.44 -38.40 2.91
N LEU A 85 12.49 -38.65 3.69
CA LEU A 85 12.37 -39.33 4.99
C LEU A 85 11.53 -38.51 5.97
N GLY A 86 11.76 -37.20 6.02
CA GLY A 86 10.98 -36.29 6.87
C GLY A 86 9.53 -36.15 6.40
N GLU A 87 9.28 -36.10 5.10
CA GLU A 87 7.93 -36.06 4.51
C GLU A 87 7.15 -37.36 4.78
N ALA A 88 7.80 -38.52 4.64
CA ALA A 88 7.19 -39.80 4.98
C ALA A 88 6.86 -39.90 6.48
N ALA A 89 7.78 -39.45 7.34
CA ALA A 89 7.55 -39.39 8.77
C ALA A 89 6.37 -38.46 9.12
N HIS A 90 6.32 -37.27 8.51
CA HIS A 90 5.22 -36.32 8.67
C HIS A 90 3.87 -36.90 8.24
N ALA A 91 3.82 -37.56 7.08
CA ALA A 91 2.60 -38.21 6.58
C ALA A 91 2.11 -39.34 7.49
N SER A 92 3.03 -40.04 8.17
CA SER A 92 2.71 -41.11 9.11
C SER A 92 2.24 -40.63 10.49
N LEU A 93 2.32 -39.34 10.78
CA LEU A 93 1.85 -38.80 12.06
C LEU A 93 0.32 -38.91 12.17
N PRO A 94 -0.20 -39.13 13.39
CA PRO A 94 -1.61 -38.93 13.70
C PRO A 94 -2.10 -37.55 13.24
N ASP A 95 -3.36 -37.48 12.81
CA ASP A 95 -3.92 -36.27 12.17
C ASP A 95 -3.87 -35.03 13.07
N ASP A 96 -4.09 -35.20 14.37
CA ASP A 96 -4.01 -34.14 15.39
C ASP A 96 -2.58 -33.61 15.55
N VAL A 97 -1.59 -34.50 15.63
CA VAL A 97 -0.16 -34.13 15.73
C VAL A 97 0.31 -33.45 14.45
N ARG A 98 -0.06 -34.00 13.30
CA ARG A 98 0.27 -33.43 11.99
C ARG A 98 -0.35 -32.03 11.84
N ARG A 99 -1.61 -31.88 12.21
CA ARG A 99 -2.32 -30.60 12.21
C ARG A 99 -1.64 -29.58 13.10
N ALA A 100 -1.29 -29.92 14.34
CA ALA A 100 -0.58 -29.00 15.24
C ALA A 100 0.77 -28.55 14.66
N MET A 101 1.51 -29.47 14.04
CA MET A 101 2.78 -29.16 13.36
C MET A 101 2.58 -28.24 12.15
N ASP A 102 1.52 -28.44 11.37
CA ASP A 102 1.26 -27.67 10.15
C ASP A 102 0.59 -26.33 10.45
N PHE A 103 -0.14 -26.21 11.56
CA PHE A 103 -0.97 -25.04 11.89
C PHE A 103 -0.20 -23.72 11.82
N PHE A 104 -0.40 -22.97 10.74
CA PHE A 104 0.18 -21.67 10.53
C PHE A 104 -0.92 -20.72 10.10
N VAL A 105 -1.18 -19.72 10.92
CA VAL A 105 -2.27 -18.77 10.68
C VAL A 105 -1.74 -17.36 10.58
N ARG A 106 -2.27 -16.60 9.62
CA ARG A 106 -2.06 -15.17 9.49
C ARG A 106 -3.35 -14.44 9.83
N ALA A 107 -3.25 -13.38 10.61
CA ALA A 107 -4.28 -12.37 10.70
C ALA A 107 -3.65 -11.00 10.39
N GLY A 108 -4.44 -10.09 9.81
CA GLY A 108 -3.99 -8.71 9.61
C GLY A 108 -4.47 -7.76 10.70
N CYS A 109 -3.70 -6.70 10.95
CA CYS A 109 -4.01 -5.65 11.93
C CYS A 109 -5.41 -5.06 11.72
N CYS A 110 -6.21 -5.01 12.80
CA CYS A 110 -7.57 -4.49 12.78
C CYS A 110 -7.66 -3.01 12.40
N MET A 111 -6.72 -2.18 12.85
CA MET A 111 -6.70 -0.74 12.56
C MET A 111 -6.44 -0.47 11.07
N HIS A 112 -5.52 -1.23 10.47
CA HIS A 112 -5.27 -1.16 9.02
C HIS A 112 -6.44 -1.69 8.20
N LYS A 113 -7.26 -2.61 8.73
CA LYS A 113 -8.52 -2.96 8.06
C LYS A 113 -9.32 -1.67 7.94
N ASP A 114 -9.71 -1.06 9.06
CA ASP A 114 -10.59 0.12 9.07
C ASP A 114 -10.08 1.27 8.19
N LEU A 115 -8.78 1.58 8.25
CA LEU A 115 -8.17 2.60 7.39
C LEU A 115 -8.36 2.29 5.90
N ASN A 116 -8.15 1.05 5.49
CA ASN A 116 -8.35 0.64 4.10
C ASN A 116 -9.83 0.70 3.69
N LEU A 117 -10.75 0.59 4.64
CA LEU A 117 -12.18 0.59 4.42
C LEU A 117 -12.73 1.97 4.15
N VAL A 118 -12.21 2.96 4.87
CA VAL A 118 -12.40 4.38 4.56
C VAL A 118 -11.89 4.68 3.15
N LYS A 119 -10.69 4.18 2.79
CA LYS A 119 -10.14 4.33 1.44
C LYS A 119 -11.03 3.71 0.36
N GLY A 120 -11.61 2.54 0.63
CA GLY A 120 -12.59 1.88 -0.24
C GLY A 120 -13.85 2.71 -0.44
N GLY A 121 -14.40 3.26 0.66
CA GLY A 121 -15.59 4.12 0.63
C GLY A 121 -15.34 5.42 -0.13
N CYS A 122 -14.25 6.13 0.15
CA CYS A 122 -13.87 7.35 -0.57
C CYS A 122 -13.72 7.09 -2.09
N LYS A 123 -13.15 5.95 -2.48
CA LYS A 123 -13.00 5.58 -3.89
C LYS A 123 -14.36 5.35 -4.56
N ALA A 124 -15.29 4.67 -3.89
CA ALA A 124 -16.62 4.42 -4.42
C ALA A 124 -17.45 5.72 -4.52
N MET A 125 -17.34 6.58 -3.52
CA MET A 125 -17.93 7.92 -3.52
C MET A 125 -17.42 8.78 -4.70
N ALA A 126 -16.11 8.80 -4.94
CA ALA A 126 -15.53 9.48 -6.09
C ALA A 126 -16.01 8.89 -7.43
N ALA A 127 -16.14 7.56 -7.52
CA ALA A 127 -16.64 6.88 -8.72
C ALA A 127 -18.12 7.17 -8.99
N TRP A 128 -18.94 7.33 -7.94
CA TRP A 128 -20.37 7.62 -8.05
C TRP A 128 -20.64 8.88 -8.88
N TYR A 129 -19.90 9.97 -8.66
CA TYR A 129 -20.03 11.21 -9.43
C TYR A 129 -19.86 11.01 -10.94
N SER A 130 -18.98 10.10 -11.34
CA SER A 130 -18.74 9.80 -12.76
C SER A 130 -19.94 9.11 -13.43
N THR A 131 -20.80 8.47 -12.64
CA THR A 131 -21.96 7.70 -13.13
C THR A 131 -23.30 8.40 -12.89
N SER A 132 -23.38 9.33 -11.93
CA SER A 132 -24.63 9.99 -11.55
C SER A 132 -24.92 11.26 -12.36
N GLY A 133 -23.91 11.85 -13.00
CA GLY A 133 -24.01 13.17 -13.65
C GLY A 133 -24.08 14.34 -12.67
N ALA A 134 -23.93 14.09 -11.36
CA ALA A 134 -23.87 15.12 -10.34
C ALA A 134 -22.55 15.91 -10.42
N THR A 135 -22.58 17.18 -10.00
CA THR A 135 -21.39 18.02 -9.93
C THR A 135 -20.41 17.46 -8.89
N PRO A 136 -19.18 17.07 -9.29
CA PRO A 136 -18.18 16.57 -8.35
C PRO A 136 -17.60 17.70 -7.49
N PRO A 137 -16.93 17.39 -6.39
CA PRO A 137 -16.21 18.37 -5.58
C PRO A 137 -15.18 19.17 -6.39
N VAL A 138 -14.94 20.38 -5.91
CA VAL A 138 -13.96 21.29 -6.52
C VAL A 138 -12.58 20.66 -6.57
N LEU A 139 -11.91 20.85 -7.70
CA LEU A 139 -10.56 20.34 -7.92
C LEU A 139 -9.54 21.16 -7.10
N LEU A 140 -8.68 20.48 -6.34
CA LEU A 140 -7.72 21.11 -5.42
C LEU A 140 -6.29 20.93 -5.94
N ALA A 141 -6.02 21.51 -7.11
CA ALA A 141 -4.74 21.44 -7.82
C ALA A 141 -3.60 22.03 -6.99
N ASN A 142 -2.40 21.44 -7.06
CA ASN A 142 -1.21 22.16 -6.60
C ASN A 142 -0.88 23.30 -7.57
N LYS A 143 0.04 24.20 -7.20
CA LYS A 143 0.37 25.38 -8.01
C LYS A 143 0.69 25.05 -9.47
N ASP A 144 1.47 24.01 -9.71
CA ASP A 144 1.94 23.67 -11.05
C ASP A 144 0.80 23.08 -11.89
N ASN A 145 0.02 22.17 -11.32
CA ASN A 145 -1.15 21.60 -11.97
C ASN A 145 -2.23 22.66 -12.22
N ASP A 146 -2.42 23.61 -11.30
CA ASP A 146 -3.42 24.67 -11.42
C ASP A 146 -3.12 25.56 -12.64
N VAL A 147 -1.84 25.88 -12.87
CA VAL A 147 -1.41 26.59 -14.09
C VAL A 147 -1.73 25.77 -15.33
N VAL A 148 -1.38 24.48 -15.34
CA VAL A 148 -1.66 23.59 -16.49
C VAL A 148 -3.17 23.49 -16.76
N ILE A 149 -3.98 23.30 -15.72
CA ILE A 149 -5.43 23.13 -15.82
C ILE A 149 -6.11 24.44 -16.22
N SER A 150 -5.67 25.58 -15.69
CA SER A 150 -6.23 26.89 -16.03
C SER A 150 -6.01 27.30 -17.49
N ASN A 151 -4.97 26.76 -18.13
CA ASN A 151 -4.66 27.00 -19.53
C ASN A 151 -5.38 26.03 -20.49
N MET A 152 -6.14 25.06 -19.97
CA MET A 152 -6.94 24.16 -20.80
C MET A 152 -8.06 24.91 -21.49
N ALA A 153 -8.14 24.79 -22.82
CA ALA A 153 -9.24 25.35 -23.59
C ALA A 153 -10.61 24.75 -23.23
N ASN A 154 -10.65 23.44 -22.92
CA ASN A 154 -11.82 22.75 -22.41
C ASN A 154 -11.42 21.58 -21.48
N PRO A 155 -11.70 21.65 -20.16
CA PRO A 155 -11.38 20.57 -19.21
C PRO A 155 -12.14 19.26 -19.48
N SER A 156 -13.20 19.30 -20.30
CA SER A 156 -14.04 18.15 -20.63
C SER A 156 -13.60 17.42 -21.90
N GLU A 157 -12.59 17.94 -22.61
CA GLU A 157 -12.02 17.32 -23.80
C GLU A 157 -10.63 16.72 -23.50
N PRO A 158 -10.17 15.72 -24.28
CA PRO A 158 -8.83 15.19 -24.14
C PRO A 158 -7.78 16.29 -24.36
N GLY A 159 -7.13 16.72 -23.28
CA GLY A 159 -6.03 17.68 -23.35
C GLY A 159 -4.71 17.05 -23.81
N THR A 160 -3.63 17.82 -23.75
CA THR A 160 -2.25 17.31 -23.88
C THR A 160 -1.92 16.24 -22.83
N ALA A 161 -0.81 15.52 -23.01
CA ALA A 161 -0.39 14.51 -22.02
C ALA A 161 -0.16 15.13 -20.62
N ALA A 162 0.44 16.32 -20.56
CA ALA A 162 0.67 17.06 -19.31
C ALA A 162 -0.65 17.51 -18.66
N GLU A 163 -1.58 17.98 -19.47
CA GLU A 163 -2.93 18.39 -19.10
C GLU A 163 -3.75 17.23 -18.50
N ASN A 164 -3.81 16.09 -19.20
CA ASN A 164 -4.47 14.90 -18.70
C ASN A 164 -3.80 14.37 -17.43
N HIS A 165 -2.47 14.40 -17.38
CA HIS A 165 -1.73 14.01 -16.19
C HIS A 165 -2.09 14.91 -14.99
N ALA A 166 -2.07 16.23 -15.17
CA ALA A 166 -2.43 17.20 -14.14
C ALA A 166 -3.86 16.97 -13.60
N LEU A 167 -4.83 16.66 -14.47
CA LEU A 167 -6.19 16.28 -14.03
C LEU A 167 -6.22 14.96 -13.24
N ILE A 168 -5.44 13.95 -13.65
CA ILE A 168 -5.41 12.63 -13.01
C ILE A 168 -4.76 12.70 -11.63
N VAL A 169 -3.65 13.41 -11.48
CA VAL A 169 -2.91 13.46 -10.21
C VAL A 169 -3.49 14.46 -9.22
N THR A 170 -4.38 15.34 -9.67
CA THR A 170 -5.00 16.33 -8.81
C THR A 170 -6.17 15.75 -8.03
N GLY A 171 -6.05 15.79 -6.70
CA GLY A 171 -7.13 15.39 -5.79
C GLY A 171 -8.26 16.42 -5.68
N ARG A 172 -9.38 15.98 -5.10
CA ARG A 172 -10.56 16.79 -4.80
C ARG A 172 -11.29 16.27 -3.56
N GLY A 173 -12.28 17.02 -3.09
CA GLY A 173 -13.23 16.54 -2.09
C GLY A 173 -12.65 16.35 -0.69
N GLY A 174 -13.37 15.59 0.15
CA GLY A 174 -13.13 15.46 1.59
C GLY A 174 -11.72 14.94 1.95
N PRO A 175 -11.24 13.85 1.31
CA PRO A 175 -9.90 13.32 1.57
C PRO A 175 -8.80 14.34 1.27
N LYS A 176 -8.91 15.07 0.15
CA LYS A 176 -7.90 16.07 -0.21
C LYS A 176 -7.99 17.32 0.67
N ALA A 177 -9.20 17.73 1.06
CA ALA A 177 -9.42 18.84 1.97
C ALA A 177 -8.76 18.59 3.34
N THR A 178 -8.92 17.39 3.91
CA THR A 178 -8.33 17.00 5.20
C THR A 178 -6.81 16.81 5.12
N GLU A 179 -6.29 16.36 3.98
CA GLU A 179 -4.84 16.35 3.70
C GLU A 179 -4.26 17.77 3.71
N ILE A 180 -4.87 18.70 2.99
CA ILE A 180 -4.43 20.11 2.94
C ILE A 180 -4.58 20.75 4.33
N ALA A 181 -5.67 20.49 5.05
CA ALA A 181 -5.87 21.00 6.39
C ALA A 181 -4.76 20.54 7.35
N GLY A 182 -4.38 19.27 7.35
CA GLY A 182 -3.24 18.81 8.15
C GLY A 182 -1.92 19.42 7.71
N ALA A 183 -1.68 19.56 6.41
CA ALA A 183 -0.47 20.23 5.91
C ALA A 183 -0.38 21.72 6.33
N ILE A 184 -1.51 22.37 6.61
CA ILE A 184 -1.53 23.76 7.11
C ILE A 184 -1.49 23.79 8.64
N PHE A 185 -2.30 22.97 9.32
CA PHE A 185 -2.57 23.11 10.76
C PHE A 185 -1.79 22.14 11.66
N ASN A 186 -1.22 21.07 11.12
CA ASN A 186 -0.38 20.10 11.85
C ASN A 186 0.62 19.44 10.89
N HIS A 187 1.60 20.22 10.45
CA HIS A 187 2.49 19.82 9.37
C HIS A 187 3.59 18.89 9.91
N GLN A 188 3.96 17.85 9.14
CA GLN A 188 5.00 16.87 9.52
C GLN A 188 6.38 17.47 9.87
N ASN A 189 6.66 18.67 9.37
CA ASN A 189 7.81 19.49 9.71
C ASN A 189 7.32 20.65 10.59
N ASP A 190 7.75 20.64 11.84
CA ASP A 190 7.40 21.60 12.89
C ASP A 190 7.81 23.06 12.58
N LYS A 191 8.69 23.27 11.61
CA LYS A 191 9.09 24.61 11.13
C LYS A 191 8.22 25.14 10.00
N LYS A 192 7.26 24.34 9.51
CA LYS A 192 6.35 24.69 8.41
C LYS A 192 4.90 24.65 8.90
N GLY A 193 4.02 25.35 8.21
CA GLY A 193 2.59 25.41 8.54
C GLY A 193 2.23 26.56 9.47
N GLN A 194 1.03 26.46 10.04
CA GLN A 194 0.36 27.45 10.89
C GLN A 194 -0.07 26.84 12.23
N GLN A 195 0.57 25.75 12.67
CA GLN A 195 0.10 24.95 13.81
C GLN A 195 0.07 25.68 15.15
N ASP A 196 1.08 26.50 15.45
CA ASP A 196 1.10 27.31 16.68
C ASP A 196 0.03 28.40 16.62
N THR A 197 -0.04 29.13 15.49
CA THR A 197 -1.05 30.17 15.25
C THR A 197 -2.48 29.61 15.28
N HIS A 198 -2.68 28.40 14.74
CA HIS A 198 -3.94 27.67 14.81
C HIS A 198 -4.31 27.37 16.26
N ARG A 199 -3.42 26.75 17.02
CA ARG A 199 -3.64 26.43 18.43
C ARG A 199 -3.99 27.67 19.26
N ASP A 200 -3.26 28.76 19.07
CA ASP A 200 -3.47 29.99 19.84
C ASP A 200 -4.78 30.70 19.44
N TYR A 201 -5.11 30.76 18.14
CA TYR A 201 -6.37 31.33 17.66
C TYR A 201 -7.60 30.57 18.18
N PHE A 202 -7.53 29.24 18.19
CA PHE A 202 -8.63 28.41 18.67
C PHE A 202 -8.70 28.35 20.20
N GLU A 203 -7.59 28.49 20.92
CA GLU A 203 -7.61 28.70 22.38
C GLU A 203 -8.30 29.99 22.76
N GLU A 204 -8.04 31.09 22.06
CA GLU A 204 -8.74 32.36 22.29
C GLU A 204 -10.26 32.21 22.07
N ALA A 205 -10.66 31.46 21.05
CA ALA A 205 -12.07 31.28 20.70
C ALA A 205 -12.84 30.33 21.63
N TYR A 206 -12.18 29.30 22.18
CA TYR A 206 -12.84 28.20 22.90
C TYR A 206 -12.36 28.01 24.35
N GLY A 207 -11.31 28.71 24.77
CA GLY A 207 -10.74 28.64 26.12
C GLY A 207 -9.81 27.44 26.37
N TYR A 208 -9.49 26.65 25.35
CA TYR A 208 -8.54 25.53 25.46
C TYR A 208 -7.77 25.30 24.16
N LYS A 209 -6.51 24.87 24.29
CA LYS A 209 -5.68 24.46 23.14
C LYS A 209 -6.10 23.07 22.65
N PHE A 210 -6.22 22.92 21.35
CA PHE A 210 -6.25 21.62 20.70
C PHE A 210 -5.45 21.66 19.40
N THR A 211 -4.91 20.51 19.01
CA THR A 211 -4.09 20.36 17.80
C THR A 211 -4.93 19.71 16.71
N PHE A 212 -4.88 20.24 15.49
CA PHE A 212 -5.50 19.59 14.34
C PHE A 212 -4.91 18.19 14.13
N LEU A 213 -5.68 17.31 13.49
CA LEU A 213 -5.32 15.91 13.39
C LEU A 213 -4.14 15.69 12.43
N ASP A 214 -3.32 14.70 12.76
CA ASP A 214 -2.07 14.39 12.06
C ASP A 214 -2.33 13.57 10.77
N THR A 215 -2.98 14.22 9.79
CA THR A 215 -3.28 13.62 8.49
C THR A 215 -2.02 13.50 7.61
N SER A 216 -0.95 14.22 7.93
CA SER A 216 0.33 14.16 7.20
C SER A 216 1.09 12.85 7.45
N ASN A 217 0.98 12.26 8.64
CA ASN A 217 1.66 11.01 8.99
C ASN A 217 0.77 9.77 8.84
N THR A 218 -0.34 9.85 8.09
CA THR A 218 -1.26 8.72 7.84
C THR A 218 -1.76 8.05 9.12
N ARG A 219 -2.03 8.82 10.18
CA ARG A 219 -2.59 8.22 11.41
C ARG A 219 -3.98 7.64 11.16
N TYR A 220 -4.28 6.50 11.78
CA TYR A 220 -5.60 5.86 11.69
C TYR A 220 -6.71 6.83 12.09
N GLY A 221 -7.82 6.83 11.35
CA GLY A 221 -8.97 7.70 11.62
C GLY A 221 -8.74 9.19 11.36
N SER A 222 -7.49 9.66 11.22
CA SER A 222 -7.16 11.10 11.18
C SER A 222 -7.91 11.90 10.13
N HIS A 223 -8.14 11.33 8.94
CA HIS A 223 -8.92 11.98 7.90
C HIS A 223 -10.42 12.09 8.24
N CYS A 224 -11.01 11.05 8.86
CA CYS A 224 -12.42 11.09 9.23
C CYS A 224 -12.65 11.99 10.44
N ASP A 225 -11.75 11.91 11.44
CA ASP A 225 -11.79 12.80 12.59
C ASP A 225 -11.51 14.25 12.14
N GLY A 226 -10.64 14.45 11.14
CA GLY A 226 -10.33 15.77 10.57
C GLY A 226 -11.54 16.33 9.81
N ALA A 227 -12.29 15.46 9.14
CA ALA A 227 -13.56 15.84 8.55
C ALA A 227 -14.59 16.25 9.61
N ALA A 228 -14.69 15.51 10.71
CA ALA A 228 -15.57 15.84 11.83
C ALA A 228 -15.22 17.20 12.44
N GLU A 229 -13.94 17.46 12.68
CA GLU A 229 -13.47 18.73 13.26
C GLU A 229 -13.69 19.92 12.32
N LEU A 230 -13.38 19.78 11.03
CA LEU A 230 -13.61 20.82 10.03
C LEU A 230 -15.09 21.18 9.92
N LEU A 231 -16.00 20.21 10.03
CA LEU A 231 -17.44 20.46 10.01
C LEU A 231 -17.94 21.11 11.31
N LEU A 232 -17.54 20.56 12.46
CA LEU A 232 -17.94 21.08 13.78
C LEU A 232 -17.55 22.55 13.97
N HIS A 233 -16.39 22.94 13.43
CA HIS A 233 -15.85 24.29 13.53
C HIS A 233 -15.79 25.02 12.19
N LEU A 234 -16.63 24.65 11.21
CA LEU A 234 -16.57 25.14 9.82
C LEU A 234 -16.49 26.66 9.72
N ARG A 235 -17.37 27.36 10.45
CA ARG A 235 -17.39 28.83 10.48
C ARG A 235 -16.06 29.39 10.97
N ARG A 236 -15.51 28.85 12.06
CA ARG A 236 -14.24 29.31 12.62
C ARG A 236 -13.06 29.01 11.71
N TYR A 237 -13.03 27.86 11.05
CA TYR A 237 -11.99 27.56 10.06
C TYR A 237 -12.01 28.54 8.88
N ARG A 238 -13.21 28.90 8.39
CA ARG A 238 -13.35 29.93 7.35
C ARG A 238 -12.84 31.31 7.82
N GLU A 239 -13.17 31.70 9.05
CA GLU A 239 -12.69 32.95 9.69
C GLU A 239 -11.18 32.95 9.89
N PHE A 240 -10.64 31.83 10.38
CA PHE A 240 -9.22 31.64 10.64
C PHE A 240 -8.37 31.78 9.36
N LEU A 241 -8.83 31.20 8.24
CA LEU A 241 -8.15 31.36 6.95
C LEU A 241 -8.11 32.83 6.52
N ILE A 242 -9.18 33.59 6.73
CA ILE A 242 -9.22 35.02 6.45
C ILE A 242 -8.26 35.78 7.37
N PHE A 243 -8.23 35.44 8.66
CA PHE A 243 -7.29 36.01 9.63
C PHE A 243 -5.82 35.79 9.20
N ILE A 244 -5.44 34.55 8.85
CA ILE A 244 -4.10 34.25 8.34
C ILE A 244 -3.80 35.08 7.09
N LYS A 245 -4.75 35.15 6.14
CA LYS A 245 -4.59 35.94 4.93
C LYS A 245 -4.29 37.40 5.27
N ASP A 246 -5.09 38.03 6.12
CA ASP A 246 -5.00 39.45 6.43
C ASP A 246 -3.80 39.80 7.32
N SER A 247 -3.27 38.84 8.09
CA SER A 247 -2.05 38.99 8.89
C SER A 247 -0.77 39.11 8.05
N LYS A 248 -0.79 38.68 6.79
CA LYS A 248 0.37 38.70 5.89
C LYS A 248 0.59 40.09 5.30
N ILE A 249 1.86 40.41 5.04
CA ILE A 249 2.29 41.68 4.39
C ILE A 249 1.47 41.96 3.12
N HIS A 250 1.35 40.97 2.22
CA HIS A 250 0.66 41.14 0.94
C HIS A 250 -0.84 40.82 0.98
N ARG A 251 -1.38 40.42 2.14
CA ARG A 251 -2.80 40.10 2.34
C ARG A 251 -3.43 39.14 1.31
N ARG A 252 -2.65 38.15 0.88
CA ARG A 252 -3.07 37.14 -0.11
C ARG A 252 -2.99 35.74 0.47
N PHE A 253 -3.91 34.88 0.04
CA PHE A 253 -3.82 33.45 0.31
C PHE A 253 -2.60 32.89 -0.40
N ASN A 254 -1.89 31.96 0.25
CA ASN A 254 -1.04 31.05 -0.50
C ASN A 254 -1.93 30.00 -1.21
N HIS A 255 -1.34 29.22 -2.11
CA HIS A 255 -2.09 28.27 -2.94
C HIS A 255 -2.83 27.21 -2.11
N MET A 256 -2.19 26.68 -1.06
CA MET A 256 -2.80 25.68 -0.17
C MET A 256 -3.96 26.26 0.65
N GLU A 257 -3.80 27.46 1.22
CA GLU A 257 -4.87 28.14 1.96
C GLU A 257 -6.06 28.47 1.07
N LEU A 258 -5.81 28.90 -0.17
CA LEU A 258 -6.87 29.15 -1.15
C LEU A 258 -7.61 27.86 -1.48
N ASN A 259 -6.89 26.76 -1.70
CA ASN A 259 -7.50 25.45 -1.95
C ASN A 259 -8.34 24.98 -0.76
N LEU A 260 -7.84 25.12 0.47
CA LEU A 260 -8.62 24.77 1.64
C LEU A 260 -9.85 25.68 1.77
N LYS A 261 -9.72 26.99 1.51
CA LYS A 261 -10.88 27.89 1.52
C LYS A 261 -11.92 27.48 0.48
N LYS A 262 -11.50 27.16 -0.76
CA LYS A 262 -12.38 26.63 -1.81
C LYS A 262 -13.09 25.37 -1.35
N ALA A 263 -12.35 24.41 -0.80
CA ALA A 263 -12.89 23.15 -0.26
C ALA A 263 -13.94 23.39 0.84
N LEU A 264 -13.65 24.29 1.79
CA LEU A 264 -14.55 24.60 2.89
C LEU A 264 -15.76 25.43 2.46
N ASP A 265 -15.77 26.03 1.28
CA ASP A 265 -16.91 26.76 0.71
C ASP A 265 -17.74 25.89 -0.26
N ASP A 266 -17.22 24.74 -0.67
CA ASP A 266 -17.80 23.86 -1.70
C ASP A 266 -18.77 22.83 -1.11
N PRO A 267 -20.09 22.90 -1.37
CA PRO A 267 -21.07 21.99 -0.77
C PRO A 267 -20.84 20.49 -1.08
N PRO A 268 -20.46 20.07 -2.30
CA PRO A 268 -20.08 18.68 -2.54
C PRO A 268 -18.88 18.22 -1.70
N THR A 269 -17.83 19.05 -1.53
CA THR A 269 -16.73 18.75 -0.60
C THR A 269 -17.21 18.60 0.83
N LEU A 270 -18.08 19.50 1.31
CA LEU A 270 -18.67 19.39 2.67
C LEU A 270 -19.51 18.12 2.83
N THR A 271 -20.17 17.67 1.76
CA THR A 271 -20.93 16.41 1.78
C THR A 271 -20.01 15.21 1.92
N GLU A 272 -18.89 15.16 1.19
CA GLU A 272 -17.89 14.11 1.36
C GLU A 272 -17.31 14.08 2.78
N LEU A 273 -17.00 15.26 3.35
CA LEU A 273 -16.56 15.37 4.74
C LEU A 273 -17.61 14.83 5.71
N ALA A 274 -18.89 15.11 5.46
CA ALA A 274 -19.99 14.64 6.30
C ALA A 274 -20.09 13.11 6.27
N VAL A 275 -19.98 12.49 5.09
CA VAL A 275 -19.97 11.03 4.96
C VAL A 275 -18.80 10.38 5.71
N MET A 276 -17.59 10.94 5.57
CA MET A 276 -16.41 10.45 6.30
C MET A 276 -16.57 10.57 7.82
N ALA A 277 -17.06 11.72 8.29
CA ALA A 277 -17.31 11.97 9.71
C ALA A 277 -18.39 11.03 10.27
N LEU A 278 -19.49 10.83 9.53
CA LEU A 278 -20.53 9.86 9.90
C LEU A 278 -19.94 8.46 10.00
N TYR A 279 -19.19 7.98 8.99
CA TYR A 279 -18.57 6.66 9.04
C TYR A 279 -17.71 6.47 10.29
N ALA A 280 -16.95 7.50 10.71
CA ALA A 280 -16.17 7.42 11.94
C ALA A 280 -17.04 7.24 13.19
N GLN A 281 -18.14 7.99 13.31
CA GLN A 281 -19.06 7.88 14.44
C GLN A 281 -19.77 6.53 14.51
N LEU A 282 -20.06 5.94 13.35
CA LEU A 282 -20.90 4.75 13.20
C LEU A 282 -20.13 3.44 13.28
N VAL A 283 -18.93 3.42 12.67
CA VAL A 283 -18.16 2.20 12.44
C VAL A 283 -16.79 2.31 13.07
N THR A 284 -15.96 3.28 12.66
CA THR A 284 -14.55 3.36 13.09
C THR A 284 -14.43 3.43 14.60
N HIS A 285 -15.05 4.40 15.28
CA HIS A 285 -14.87 4.53 16.74
C HIS A 285 -15.45 3.35 17.52
N PRO A 286 -16.68 2.86 17.25
CA PRO A 286 -17.19 1.64 17.90
C PRO A 286 -16.32 0.41 17.67
N TYR A 287 -15.82 0.22 16.44
CA TYR A 287 -14.93 -0.89 16.10
C TYR A 287 -13.59 -0.76 16.83
N MET A 288 -12.96 0.43 16.82
CA MET A 288 -11.71 0.69 17.52
C MET A 288 -11.83 0.45 19.03
N LYS A 289 -12.95 0.81 19.66
CA LYS A 289 -13.17 0.51 21.08
C LYS A 289 -13.16 -0.99 21.37
N GLN A 290 -13.64 -1.82 20.45
CA GLN A 290 -13.70 -3.27 20.63
C GLN A 290 -12.38 -3.99 20.33
N VAL A 291 -11.51 -3.39 19.51
CA VAL A 291 -10.22 -4.01 19.12
C VAL A 291 -8.99 -3.36 19.78
N CYS A 292 -9.11 -2.15 20.31
CA CYS A 292 -8.00 -1.35 20.87
C CYS A 292 -8.41 -0.57 22.14
N GLY A 293 -9.68 -0.64 22.57
CA GLY A 293 -10.15 0.07 23.76
C GLY A 293 -9.63 -0.53 25.08
N PRO A 294 -9.81 0.17 26.21
CA PRO A 294 -9.45 -0.38 27.52
C PRO A 294 -10.10 -1.75 27.77
N GLY A 295 -9.31 -2.72 28.23
CA GLY A 295 -9.77 -4.10 28.45
C GLY A 295 -9.61 -5.03 27.23
N THR A 296 -9.00 -4.55 26.15
CA THR A 296 -8.73 -5.37 24.94
C THR A 296 -7.29 -5.90 24.87
N GLU A 297 -6.48 -5.69 25.91
CA GLU A 297 -5.04 -5.98 25.92
C GLU A 297 -4.72 -7.46 25.71
N ASN A 298 -5.65 -8.34 26.11
CA ASN A 298 -5.52 -9.80 25.98
C ASN A 298 -6.37 -10.38 24.84
N VAL A 299 -7.04 -9.53 24.04
CA VAL A 299 -7.88 -9.98 22.94
C VAL A 299 -7.00 -10.59 21.85
N ASN A 300 -7.22 -11.88 21.60
CA ASN A 300 -6.62 -12.57 20.48
C ASN A 300 -7.38 -12.19 19.20
N VAL A 301 -6.68 -11.72 18.18
CA VAL A 301 -7.31 -11.36 16.90
C VAL A 301 -8.06 -12.52 16.26
N LEU A 302 -7.65 -13.76 16.55
CA LEU A 302 -8.25 -14.98 16.00
C LEU A 302 -9.67 -15.22 16.55
N ASP A 303 -10.02 -14.62 17.70
CA ASP A 303 -11.36 -14.68 18.28
C ASP A 303 -12.29 -13.58 17.74
N LEU A 304 -11.80 -12.68 16.88
CA LEU A 304 -12.59 -11.55 16.36
C LEU A 304 -13.46 -11.88 15.14
N GLY A 305 -13.51 -13.16 14.72
CA GLY A 305 -14.37 -13.61 13.63
C GLY A 305 -15.84 -13.15 13.76
N PRO A 306 -16.50 -13.32 14.93
CA PRO A 306 -17.86 -12.83 15.14
C PRO A 306 -17.99 -11.30 15.02
N LEU A 307 -17.00 -10.55 15.51
CA LEU A 307 -16.99 -9.09 15.39
C LEU A 307 -16.91 -8.68 13.93
N HIS A 308 -16.02 -9.28 13.13
CA HIS A 308 -15.88 -8.94 11.71
C HIS A 308 -17.15 -9.28 10.91
N HIS A 309 -17.82 -10.39 11.22
CA HIS A 309 -19.14 -10.70 10.65
C HIS A 309 -20.18 -9.63 11.02
N GLN A 310 -20.22 -9.22 12.29
CA GLN A 310 -21.12 -8.15 12.75
C GLN A 310 -20.86 -6.83 12.01
N VAL A 311 -19.58 -6.45 11.81
CA VAL A 311 -19.26 -5.20 11.08
C VAL A 311 -19.68 -5.27 9.62
N VAL A 312 -19.40 -6.40 8.94
CA VAL A 312 -19.82 -6.61 7.54
C VAL A 312 -21.33 -6.47 7.40
N GLU A 313 -22.10 -7.11 8.27
CA GLU A 313 -23.57 -7.05 8.22
C GLU A 313 -24.09 -5.65 8.57
N HIS A 314 -23.47 -4.97 9.54
CA HIS A 314 -23.82 -3.59 9.88
C HIS A 314 -23.57 -2.63 8.72
N VAL A 315 -22.40 -2.69 8.07
CA VAL A 315 -22.07 -1.86 6.91
C VAL A 315 -23.02 -2.15 5.74
N ARG A 316 -23.38 -3.42 5.52
CA ARG A 316 -24.38 -3.82 4.51
C ARG A 316 -25.75 -3.23 4.79
N LYS A 317 -26.20 -3.26 6.05
CA LYS A 317 -27.48 -2.66 6.48
C LYS A 317 -27.53 -1.17 6.12
N ILE A 318 -26.48 -0.41 6.45
CA ILE A 318 -26.41 1.02 6.16
C ILE A 318 -26.27 1.30 4.65
N ALA A 319 -25.52 0.47 3.91
CA ALA A 319 -25.43 0.60 2.45
C ALA A 319 -26.81 0.45 1.77
N ASN A 320 -27.65 -0.46 2.29
CA ASN A 320 -28.99 -0.72 1.76
C ASN A 320 -30.03 0.30 2.22
N ASP A 321 -29.89 0.83 3.44
CA ASP A 321 -30.77 1.87 3.97
C ASP A 321 -29.99 3.02 4.63
N PRO A 322 -29.46 3.96 3.82
CA PRO A 322 -28.79 5.17 4.32
C PRO A 322 -29.70 6.07 5.16
N GLY A 323 -31.03 5.92 5.04
CA GLY A 323 -32.01 6.71 5.77
C GLY A 323 -31.87 6.60 7.29
N LEU A 324 -31.37 5.45 7.76
CA LEU A 324 -31.08 5.16 9.17
C LEU A 324 -30.09 6.16 9.79
N LEU A 325 -29.26 6.83 8.98
CA LEU A 325 -28.24 7.78 9.46
C LEU A 325 -28.74 9.23 9.54
N ILE A 326 -29.73 9.56 8.72
CA ILE A 326 -30.19 10.93 8.48
C ILE A 326 -31.60 11.19 9.03
N SER A 327 -32.14 10.25 9.81
CA SER A 327 -33.39 10.42 10.54
C SER A 327 -33.22 11.38 11.71
N ASP A 328 -34.20 12.26 11.93
CA ASP A 328 -34.21 13.20 13.07
C ASP A 328 -34.63 12.53 14.40
N ASP A 329 -34.78 11.21 14.41
CA ASP A 329 -35.31 10.46 15.55
C ASP A 329 -34.33 10.40 16.73
N GLU A 330 -34.84 10.76 17.91
CA GLU A 330 -34.11 10.66 19.17
C GLU A 330 -33.81 9.17 19.48
N GLY A 331 -32.54 8.79 19.39
CA GLY A 331 -32.09 7.41 19.61
C GLY A 331 -31.74 6.62 18.33
N SER A 332 -31.64 7.28 17.18
CA SER A 332 -31.15 6.68 15.92
C SER A 332 -29.84 5.89 16.08
N TYR A 333 -28.97 6.31 17.01
CA TYR A 333 -27.72 5.59 17.35
C TYR A 333 -27.91 4.12 17.71
N LYS A 334 -29.05 3.72 18.29
CA LYS A 334 -29.31 2.32 18.64
C LYS A 334 -29.34 1.41 17.42
N CYS A 335 -29.76 1.93 16.28
CA CYS A 335 -29.89 1.19 15.03
C CYS A 335 -28.74 1.46 14.05
N ALA A 336 -28.08 2.61 14.19
CA ALA A 336 -27.10 3.12 13.24
C ALA A 336 -25.65 3.06 13.73
N ALA A 337 -25.36 3.03 15.04
CA ALA A 337 -24.00 2.76 15.53
C ALA A 337 -23.76 1.24 15.59
N LEU A 338 -22.54 0.81 15.24
CA LEU A 338 -22.16 -0.62 15.24
C LEU A 338 -22.36 -1.30 16.59
N ASP A 339 -22.08 -0.59 17.70
CA ASP A 339 -22.23 -1.10 19.06
C ASP A 339 -23.58 -0.73 19.71
N GLY A 340 -24.45 -0.03 18.98
CA GLY A 340 -25.74 0.49 19.47
C GLY A 340 -25.60 1.51 20.61
N LYS A 341 -24.40 2.04 20.87
CA LYS A 341 -24.15 3.03 21.93
C LYS A 341 -24.25 4.45 21.37
N PRO A 342 -24.36 5.47 22.24
CA PRO A 342 -24.33 6.86 21.79
C PRO A 342 -23.10 7.18 20.94
N TRP A 343 -23.27 8.12 20.01
CA TRP A 343 -22.20 8.62 19.15
C TRP A 343 -20.95 9.00 19.93
N HIS A 344 -19.77 8.74 19.36
CA HIS A 344 -18.51 9.11 20.01
C HIS A 344 -18.43 10.62 20.29
N GLN A 345 -18.91 11.43 19.34
CA GLN A 345 -19.07 12.87 19.44
C GLN A 345 -20.46 13.27 18.89
N PRO A 346 -21.51 13.30 19.74
CA PRO A 346 -22.86 13.61 19.29
C PRO A 346 -22.99 14.95 18.56
N ALA A 347 -22.19 15.95 18.95
CA ALA A 347 -22.19 17.29 18.33
C ALA A 347 -21.86 17.25 16.82
N VAL A 348 -21.02 16.31 16.39
CA VAL A 348 -20.67 16.12 14.96
C VAL A 348 -21.90 15.67 14.18
N VAL A 349 -22.60 14.64 14.67
CA VAL A 349 -23.82 14.12 14.01
C VAL A 349 -24.90 15.20 13.96
N MET A 350 -25.13 15.91 15.07
CA MET A 350 -26.12 17.00 15.11
C MET A 350 -25.77 18.14 14.15
N THR A 351 -24.48 18.47 14.00
CA THR A 351 -24.01 19.48 13.03
C THR A 351 -24.32 19.04 11.60
N ILE A 352 -24.05 17.78 11.27
CA ILE A 352 -24.32 17.23 9.93
C ILE A 352 -25.84 17.19 9.64
N LEU A 353 -26.66 16.77 10.61
CA LEU A 353 -28.11 16.78 10.48
C LEU A 353 -28.65 18.20 10.29
N ALA A 354 -28.13 19.18 11.03
CA ALA A 354 -28.51 20.59 10.86
C ALA A 354 -28.09 21.15 9.49
N MET A 355 -27.06 20.59 8.87
CA MET A 355 -26.57 21.00 7.55
C MET A 355 -27.20 20.19 6.40
N LYS A 356 -27.97 19.13 6.66
CA LYS A 356 -28.36 18.12 5.66
C LYS A 356 -28.97 18.69 4.38
N ASP A 357 -29.79 19.74 4.49
CA ASP A 357 -30.46 20.37 3.35
C ASP A 357 -29.49 21.16 2.45
N SER A 358 -28.32 21.53 2.98
CA SER A 358 -27.23 22.18 2.25
C SER A 358 -26.18 21.22 1.68
N LEU A 359 -26.32 19.91 1.97
CA LEU A 359 -25.38 18.87 1.58
C LEU A 359 -25.93 18.08 0.38
N PRO A 360 -25.53 18.43 -0.87
CA PRO A 360 -26.08 17.80 -2.07
C PRO A 360 -25.80 16.29 -2.11
N HIS A 361 -26.82 15.50 -2.43
CA HIS A 361 -26.70 14.05 -2.62
C HIS A 361 -26.18 13.26 -1.41
N LEU A 362 -26.35 13.80 -0.19
CA LEU A 362 -25.83 13.17 1.03
C LEU A 362 -26.24 11.69 1.16
N ARG A 363 -27.53 11.38 0.90
CA ARG A 363 -28.06 10.02 1.01
C ARG A 363 -27.37 9.06 0.03
N GLU A 364 -27.21 9.50 -1.22
CA GLU A 364 -26.59 8.70 -2.28
C GLU A 364 -25.10 8.49 -2.03
N LEU A 365 -24.39 9.51 -1.54
CA LEU A 365 -22.97 9.39 -1.21
C LEU A 365 -22.72 8.50 0.01
N ILE A 366 -23.60 8.52 1.03
CA ILE A 366 -23.57 7.53 2.12
C ILE A 366 -23.69 6.12 1.53
N ALA A 367 -24.68 5.88 0.67
CA ALA A 367 -24.87 4.56 0.05
C ALA A 367 -23.62 4.11 -0.72
N ALA A 368 -23.08 4.99 -1.57
CA ALA A 368 -21.90 4.72 -2.37
C ALA A 368 -20.67 4.43 -1.51
N PHE A 369 -20.44 5.24 -0.47
CA PHE A 369 -19.33 5.04 0.47
C PHE A 369 -19.44 3.70 1.19
N PHE A 370 -20.59 3.40 1.79
CA PHE A 370 -20.78 2.15 2.54
C PHE A 370 -20.72 0.92 1.62
N HIS A 371 -21.17 1.01 0.37
CA HIS A 371 -20.99 -0.07 -0.60
C HIS A 371 -19.50 -0.30 -0.93
N GLY A 372 -18.72 0.78 -1.13
CA GLY A 372 -17.27 0.69 -1.32
C GLY A 372 -16.53 0.12 -0.11
N SER A 373 -16.95 0.53 1.09
CA SER A 373 -16.43 -0.01 2.36
C SER A 373 -16.80 -1.48 2.54
N LEU A 374 -18.03 -1.91 2.17
CA LEU A 374 -18.48 -3.31 2.26
C LEU A 374 -17.61 -4.25 1.43
N VAL A 375 -17.42 -3.94 0.14
CA VAL A 375 -16.54 -4.72 -0.75
C VAL A 375 -15.13 -4.83 -0.17
N THR A 376 -14.69 -3.77 0.49
CA THR A 376 -13.37 -3.71 1.10
C THR A 376 -13.33 -4.50 2.42
N TRP A 377 -14.41 -4.52 3.21
CA TRP A 377 -14.56 -5.32 4.45
C TRP A 377 -14.46 -6.80 4.11
N GLU A 378 -15.24 -7.25 3.14
CA GLU A 378 -15.25 -8.65 2.68
C GLU A 378 -13.87 -9.09 2.22
N ARG A 379 -13.14 -8.24 1.47
CA ARG A 379 -11.76 -8.53 1.06
C ARG A 379 -10.80 -8.62 2.25
N PHE A 380 -10.80 -7.62 3.12
CA PHE A 380 -9.85 -7.52 4.24
C PHE A 380 -10.23 -8.35 5.46
N THR A 381 -11.36 -9.07 5.45
CA THR A 381 -11.73 -10.04 6.50
C THR A 381 -11.88 -11.46 5.96
N SER A 382 -11.42 -11.71 4.72
CA SER A 382 -11.49 -13.01 4.08
C SER A 382 -10.81 -14.14 4.88
N GLU A 383 -9.83 -13.82 5.74
CA GLU A 383 -9.23 -14.82 6.62
C GLU A 383 -10.19 -15.37 7.70
N PHE A 384 -11.29 -14.67 7.98
CA PHE A 384 -12.34 -15.04 8.95
C PHE A 384 -13.56 -15.70 8.30
N THR A 385 -13.48 -16.06 7.02
CA THR A 385 -14.60 -16.69 6.30
C THR A 385 -15.03 -17.99 6.99
N PRO A 386 -16.34 -18.29 7.13
CA PRO A 386 -16.81 -19.56 7.67
C PRO A 386 -16.20 -20.77 6.96
N GLY A 387 -15.81 -21.79 7.72
CA GLY A 387 -15.07 -22.95 7.21
C GLY A 387 -13.60 -22.69 6.88
N GLY A 388 -13.11 -21.47 7.06
CA GLY A 388 -11.70 -21.11 6.91
C GLY A 388 -10.83 -21.61 8.06
N LEU A 389 -9.50 -21.46 7.94
CA LEU A 389 -8.55 -21.96 8.94
C LEU A 389 -8.77 -21.37 10.34
N ILE A 390 -9.11 -20.08 10.43
CA ILE A 390 -9.40 -19.42 11.72
C ILE A 390 -10.71 -19.96 12.32
N ASP A 391 -11.77 -20.03 11.52
CA ASP A 391 -13.08 -20.52 11.96
C ASP A 391 -13.03 -21.99 12.43
N MET A 392 -12.28 -22.83 11.72
CA MET A 392 -12.10 -24.25 12.03
C MET A 392 -11.04 -24.52 13.10
N SER A 393 -10.37 -23.48 13.64
CA SER A 393 -9.34 -23.66 14.67
C SER A 393 -9.95 -23.99 16.03
N THR A 394 -9.26 -24.81 16.80
CA THR A 394 -9.59 -25.07 18.20
C THR A 394 -9.19 -23.90 19.09
N VAL A 395 -9.71 -23.84 20.32
CA VAL A 395 -9.31 -22.81 21.29
C VAL A 395 -7.81 -22.92 21.58
N GLU A 396 -7.32 -24.13 21.75
CA GLU A 396 -5.93 -24.44 22.02
C GLU A 396 -5.01 -23.98 20.87
N GLU A 397 -5.42 -24.19 19.62
CA GLU A 397 -4.68 -23.68 18.44
C GLU A 397 -4.61 -22.16 18.42
N ARG A 398 -5.71 -21.47 18.77
CA ARG A 398 -5.73 -20.00 18.82
C ARG A 398 -4.87 -19.47 19.97
N ASP A 399 -4.88 -20.13 21.12
CA ASP A 399 -4.04 -19.77 22.26
C ASP A 399 -2.55 -19.96 21.95
N LEU A 400 -2.17 -21.06 21.30
CA LEU A 400 -0.80 -21.28 20.86
C LEU A 400 -0.35 -20.29 19.77
N ALA A 401 -1.28 -19.86 18.94
CA ALA A 401 -1.04 -18.85 17.90
C ALA A 401 -1.48 -17.44 18.33
N TRP A 402 -1.54 -17.17 19.64
CA TRP A 402 -2.03 -15.90 20.16
C TRP A 402 -1.31 -14.73 19.48
N MET A 403 -2.10 -13.77 19.01
CA MET A 403 -1.58 -12.54 18.45
C MET A 403 -2.52 -11.38 18.75
N PRO A 404 -1.99 -10.18 19.03
CA PRO A 404 -2.81 -9.04 19.41
C PRO A 404 -3.75 -8.63 18.27
N SER A 405 -4.88 -8.03 18.59
CA SER A 405 -5.83 -7.46 17.61
C SER A 405 -5.22 -6.33 16.74
N THR A 406 -4.28 -5.57 17.28
CA THR A 406 -3.61 -4.45 16.63
C THR A 406 -2.11 -4.66 16.48
N ASN A 407 -1.46 -3.81 15.70
CA ASN A 407 -0.01 -3.82 15.49
C ASN A 407 0.71 -2.77 16.36
N ASP A 408 0.03 -2.21 17.36
CA ASP A 408 0.52 -1.07 18.15
C ASP A 408 1.84 -1.38 18.87
N ALA A 409 2.00 -2.61 19.36
CA ALA A 409 3.25 -3.03 20.01
C ALA A 409 4.45 -2.98 19.05
N ASN A 410 4.26 -3.39 17.79
CA ASN A 410 5.32 -3.36 16.79
C ASN A 410 5.57 -1.92 16.29
N GLU A 411 4.52 -1.14 16.06
CA GLU A 411 4.61 0.27 15.67
C GLU A 411 5.27 1.11 16.77
N GLY A 412 4.94 0.84 18.04
CA GLY A 412 5.57 1.44 19.22
C GLY A 412 7.04 1.06 19.37
N ALA A 413 7.41 -0.19 19.06
CA ALA A 413 8.81 -0.62 19.04
C ALA A 413 9.60 0.11 17.93
N LEU A 414 9.03 0.26 16.74
CA LEU A 414 9.62 1.02 15.64
C LEU A 414 9.76 2.51 15.99
N GLY A 415 8.73 3.10 16.61
CA GLY A 415 8.77 4.47 17.13
C GLY A 415 9.89 4.67 18.14
N SER A 416 10.00 3.75 19.11
CA SER A 416 11.06 3.74 20.12
C SER A 416 12.45 3.63 19.49
N PHE A 417 12.60 2.77 18.49
CA PHE A 417 13.83 2.63 17.71
C PHE A 417 14.22 3.93 16.99
N ARG A 418 13.27 4.59 16.32
CA ARG A 418 13.50 5.86 15.62
C ARG A 418 13.95 6.95 16.59
N VAL A 419 13.30 7.08 17.74
CA VAL A 419 13.70 8.03 18.79
C VAL A 419 15.11 7.73 19.30
N TYR A 420 15.40 6.45 19.57
CA TYR A 420 16.71 6.01 20.03
C TYR A 420 17.83 6.36 19.02
N LEU A 421 17.62 6.09 17.73
CA LEU A 421 18.62 6.40 16.70
C LEU A 421 18.83 7.89 16.49
N ARG A 422 17.81 8.73 16.66
CA ARG A 422 18.01 10.19 16.62
C ARG A 422 18.96 10.67 17.72
N ALA A 423 18.84 10.09 18.91
CA ALA A 423 19.72 10.41 20.03
C ALA A 423 21.11 9.76 19.90
N LYS A 424 21.20 8.57 19.26
CA LYS A 424 22.42 7.77 19.17
C LYS A 424 22.64 7.21 17.76
N PRO A 425 22.94 8.07 16.77
CA PRO A 425 22.96 7.71 15.35
C PRO A 425 24.08 6.74 14.97
N SER A 426 25.15 6.66 15.77
CA SER A 426 26.24 5.71 15.57
C SER A 426 25.91 4.30 16.06
N THR A 427 24.74 4.09 16.69
CA THR A 427 24.37 2.76 17.19
C THR A 427 24.05 1.82 16.04
N SER A 428 24.73 0.68 16.09
CA SER A 428 24.52 -0.49 15.25
C SER A 428 23.11 -1.10 15.42
N MET A 429 22.53 -1.65 14.35
CA MET A 429 21.26 -2.40 14.45
C MET A 429 21.38 -3.59 15.39
N HIS A 430 22.49 -4.32 15.30
CA HIS A 430 22.77 -5.45 16.16
C HIS A 430 22.84 -5.02 17.63
N GLN A 431 23.52 -3.91 17.91
CA GLN A 431 23.63 -3.36 19.26
C GLN A 431 22.27 -2.89 19.81
N TYR A 432 21.45 -2.23 18.99
CA TYR A 432 20.10 -1.83 19.38
C TYR A 432 19.24 -3.06 19.72
N ASN A 433 19.22 -4.06 18.84
CA ASN A 433 18.45 -5.29 19.04
C ASN A 433 18.90 -6.01 20.31
N ALA A 434 20.21 -6.14 20.54
CA ALA A 434 20.75 -6.73 21.76
C ALA A 434 20.28 -5.98 23.02
N GLN A 435 20.34 -4.64 23.03
CA GLN A 435 19.87 -3.85 24.17
C GLN A 435 18.34 -3.91 24.36
N ALA A 436 17.58 -3.96 23.27
CA ALA A 436 16.13 -4.09 23.32
C ALA A 436 15.72 -5.43 23.93
N VAL A 437 16.32 -6.53 23.46
CA VAL A 437 16.09 -7.88 23.98
C VAL A 437 16.55 -8.00 25.43
N PHE A 438 17.74 -7.47 25.76
CA PHE A 438 18.28 -7.49 27.12
C PHE A 438 17.33 -6.83 28.13
N ARG A 439 16.75 -5.69 27.77
CA ARG A 439 15.77 -4.97 28.61
C ARG A 439 14.44 -5.70 28.67
N ARG A 440 13.91 -6.14 27.52
CA ARG A 440 12.59 -6.78 27.43
C ARG A 440 12.53 -8.11 28.17
N ASN A 441 13.61 -8.87 28.17
CA ASN A 441 13.69 -10.16 28.84
C ASN A 441 14.18 -10.05 30.30
N GLU A 442 14.31 -8.83 30.83
CA GLU A 442 14.84 -8.58 32.18
C GLU A 442 16.17 -9.32 32.44
N THR A 443 17.01 -9.41 31.41
CA THR A 443 18.21 -10.27 31.42
C THR A 443 19.16 -9.90 32.57
N GLN A 444 19.16 -8.64 33.01
CA GLN A 444 19.92 -8.21 34.18
C GLN A 444 19.51 -8.94 35.47
N LEU A 445 18.20 -9.16 35.70
CA LEU A 445 17.72 -9.87 36.89
C LEU A 445 18.16 -11.34 36.84
N PHE A 446 18.06 -11.97 35.67
CA PHE A 446 18.56 -13.33 35.45
C PHE A 446 20.07 -13.41 35.71
N MET A 447 20.86 -12.50 35.15
CA MET A 447 22.30 -12.46 35.35
C MET A 447 22.65 -12.27 36.83
N ASN A 448 22.00 -11.34 37.53
CA ASN A 448 22.24 -11.12 38.96
C ASN A 448 21.92 -12.37 39.80
N ALA A 449 20.93 -13.15 39.40
CA ALA A 449 20.49 -14.34 40.14
C ALA A 449 21.28 -15.60 39.80
N LYS A 450 21.92 -15.68 38.62
CA LYS A 450 22.47 -16.93 38.08
C LYS A 450 23.95 -16.88 37.73
N PHE A 451 24.52 -15.71 37.48
CA PHE A 451 25.91 -15.61 37.02
C PHE A 451 26.85 -15.41 38.19
N ASP A 452 27.98 -16.10 38.14
CA ASP A 452 29.15 -15.79 38.95
C ASP A 452 30.19 -14.94 38.18
N GLU A 453 31.36 -14.71 38.77
CA GLU A 453 32.40 -13.91 38.13
C GLU A 453 32.98 -14.56 36.86
N GLU A 454 33.04 -15.88 36.78
CA GLU A 454 33.56 -16.61 35.62
C GLU A 454 32.57 -16.54 34.45
N ASP A 455 31.27 -16.66 34.70
CA ASP A 455 30.22 -16.43 33.70
C ASP A 455 30.30 -15.01 33.13
N GLN A 456 30.45 -14.01 34.01
CA GLN A 456 30.59 -12.61 33.60
C GLN A 456 31.87 -12.37 32.78
N LYS A 457 32.95 -13.08 33.08
CA LYS A 457 34.20 -13.02 32.32
C LYS A 457 34.04 -13.69 30.95
N TYR A 458 33.38 -14.85 30.89
CA TYR A 458 33.09 -15.57 29.65
C TYR A 458 32.27 -14.72 28.68
N ILE A 459 31.13 -14.17 29.12
CA ILE A 459 30.27 -13.35 28.24
C ILE A 459 30.98 -12.09 27.72
N ARG A 460 31.87 -11.49 28.53
CA ARG A 460 32.70 -10.34 28.10
C ARG A 460 33.75 -10.75 27.07
N GLY A 461 34.26 -11.97 27.14
CA GLY A 461 35.11 -12.56 26.10
C GLY A 461 34.33 -12.79 24.81
N GLU A 462 33.15 -13.40 24.92
CA GLU A 462 32.31 -13.73 23.79
C GLU A 462 31.74 -12.50 23.08
N ALA A 463 31.32 -11.47 23.82
CA ALA A 463 30.90 -10.19 23.26
C ALA A 463 32.03 -9.52 22.45
N ARG A 464 33.28 -9.59 22.94
CA ARG A 464 34.46 -9.10 22.19
C ARG A 464 34.72 -9.92 20.94
N ARG A 465 34.56 -11.24 20.99
CA ARG A 465 34.69 -12.14 19.82
C ARG A 465 33.65 -11.81 18.75
N ILE A 466 32.39 -11.63 19.14
CA ILE A 466 31.30 -11.27 18.23
C ILE A 466 31.55 -9.87 17.63
N GLN A 467 31.98 -8.89 18.42
CA GLN A 467 32.33 -7.57 17.87
C GLN A 467 33.50 -7.63 16.88
N ALA A 468 34.50 -8.48 17.15
CA ALA A 468 35.65 -8.68 16.27
C ALA A 468 35.30 -9.44 14.98
N SER A 469 34.20 -10.21 14.94
CA SER A 469 33.77 -10.98 13.75
C SER A 469 33.51 -10.12 12.51
N GLY A 470 33.15 -8.84 12.70
CA GLY A 470 32.81 -7.94 11.61
C GLY A 470 31.51 -8.29 10.87
N GLU A 471 30.64 -9.12 11.45
CA GLU A 471 29.36 -9.54 10.85
C GLU A 471 28.51 -8.36 10.39
N GLU A 472 28.39 -7.31 11.19
CA GLU A 472 27.64 -6.12 10.80
C GLU A 472 28.25 -5.40 9.60
N LYS A 473 29.60 -5.37 9.51
CA LYS A 473 30.30 -4.81 8.34
C LYS A 473 30.05 -5.67 7.11
N ALA A 474 30.02 -6.99 7.25
CA ALA A 474 29.67 -7.91 6.17
C ALA A 474 28.21 -7.73 5.73
N GLN A 475 27.27 -7.60 6.66
CA GLN A 475 25.86 -7.35 6.37
C GLN A 475 25.66 -6.01 5.65
N LYS A 476 26.30 -4.93 6.12
CA LYS A 476 26.28 -3.62 5.45
C LYS A 476 26.86 -3.71 4.03
N ARG A 477 27.95 -4.45 3.83
CA ARG A 477 28.52 -4.71 2.49
C ARG A 477 27.54 -5.48 1.60
N ALA A 478 26.90 -6.52 2.11
CA ALA A 478 25.90 -7.29 1.37
C ALA A 478 24.70 -6.42 0.95
N LEU A 479 24.20 -5.56 1.85
CA LEU A 479 23.14 -4.61 1.54
C LEU A 479 23.55 -3.65 0.40
N ILE A 480 24.77 -3.09 0.48
CA ILE A 480 25.30 -2.20 -0.55
C ILE A 480 25.47 -2.95 -1.88
N MET A 481 25.97 -4.18 -1.87
CA MET A 481 26.10 -4.99 -3.09
C MET A 481 24.74 -5.27 -3.73
N SER A 482 23.74 -5.63 -2.92
CA SER A 482 22.37 -5.82 -3.40
C SER A 482 21.80 -4.54 -4.01
N LYS A 483 21.96 -3.39 -3.33
CA LYS A 483 21.54 -2.09 -3.87
C LYS A 483 22.26 -1.75 -5.18
N LYS A 484 23.57 -1.98 -5.26
CA LYS A 484 24.35 -1.78 -6.49
C LYS A 484 23.85 -2.69 -7.62
N ALA A 485 23.56 -3.95 -7.35
CA ALA A 485 23.00 -4.87 -8.34
C ALA A 485 21.61 -4.41 -8.82
N HIS A 486 20.78 -3.92 -7.91
CA HIS A 486 19.47 -3.36 -8.25
C HIS A 486 19.59 -2.09 -9.11
N VAL A 487 20.50 -1.18 -8.77
CA VAL A 487 20.79 0.03 -9.57
C VAL A 487 21.32 -0.36 -10.95
N ALA A 488 22.27 -1.29 -11.04
CA ALA A 488 22.80 -1.76 -12.32
C ALA A 488 21.72 -2.40 -13.19
N LYS A 489 20.80 -3.16 -12.58
CA LYS A 489 19.63 -3.72 -13.29
C LYS A 489 18.72 -2.61 -13.82
N ARG A 490 18.36 -1.62 -12.99
CA ARG A 490 17.54 -0.46 -13.42
C ARG A 490 18.22 0.27 -14.59
N GLN A 491 19.51 0.59 -14.46
CA GLN A 491 20.29 1.23 -15.53
C GLN A 491 20.32 0.40 -16.82
N ALA A 492 20.48 -0.92 -16.73
CA ALA A 492 20.44 -1.79 -17.90
C ALA A 492 19.05 -1.84 -18.55
N ASP A 493 17.99 -1.84 -17.75
CA ASP A 493 16.61 -1.80 -18.24
C ASP A 493 16.27 -0.44 -18.87
N ASP A 494 16.76 0.66 -18.31
CA ASP A 494 16.63 2.00 -18.87
C ASP A 494 17.42 2.16 -20.17
N ALA A 495 18.66 1.64 -20.24
CA ALA A 495 19.44 1.61 -21.47
C ALA A 495 18.74 0.78 -22.57
N LYS A 496 18.13 -0.36 -22.22
CA LYS A 496 17.31 -1.14 -23.17
C LYS A 496 16.08 -0.37 -23.63
N ARG A 497 15.38 0.34 -22.73
CA ARG A 497 14.22 1.18 -23.06
C ARG A 497 14.63 2.31 -24.01
N LEU A 498 15.76 2.98 -23.72
CA LEU A 498 16.31 4.04 -24.56
C LEU A 498 16.71 3.51 -25.94
N LYS A 499 17.46 2.40 -26.02
CA LYS A 499 17.84 1.79 -27.30
C LYS A 499 16.61 1.44 -28.15
N LYS A 500 15.59 0.80 -27.55
CA LYS A 500 14.34 0.50 -28.26
C LYS A 500 13.60 1.75 -28.72
N ARG A 501 13.61 2.82 -27.92
CA ARG A 501 13.03 4.12 -28.28
C ARG A 501 13.78 4.73 -29.46
N THR A 502 15.11 4.77 -29.41
CA THR A 502 15.97 5.31 -30.48
C THR A 502 15.86 4.51 -31.77
N GLU A 503 15.91 3.17 -31.72
CA GLU A 503 15.71 2.30 -32.90
C GLU A 503 14.34 2.55 -33.53
N LYS A 504 13.31 2.73 -32.72
CA LYS A 504 11.97 3.03 -33.20
C LYS A 504 11.86 4.43 -33.80
N GLU A 505 12.46 5.44 -33.19
CA GLU A 505 12.52 6.80 -33.73
C GLU A 505 13.28 6.84 -35.06
N ILE A 506 14.38 6.09 -35.19
CA ILE A 506 15.11 5.92 -36.45
C ILE A 506 14.22 5.25 -37.49
N HIS A 507 13.56 4.14 -37.17
CA HIS A 507 12.63 3.44 -38.07
C HIS A 507 11.53 4.38 -38.57
N LEU A 508 10.88 5.12 -37.66
CA LEU A 508 9.80 6.04 -38.02
C LEU A 508 10.25 7.19 -38.93
N LYS A 509 11.51 7.66 -38.83
CA LYS A 509 12.05 8.68 -39.76
C LYS A 509 12.07 8.22 -41.22
N TRP A 510 12.14 6.91 -41.47
CA TRP A 510 12.16 6.34 -42.83
C TRP A 510 10.77 5.93 -43.35
N VAL A 511 9.76 5.93 -42.49
CA VAL A 511 8.38 5.61 -42.86
C VAL A 511 7.68 6.90 -43.30
N ASN A 512 7.19 6.93 -44.54
CA ASN A 512 6.43 8.07 -45.06
C ASN A 512 5.02 8.08 -44.47
N ILE A 513 4.50 9.27 -44.19
CA ILE A 513 3.10 9.46 -43.81
C ILE A 513 2.18 9.19 -45.01
N ILE A 514 1.18 8.33 -44.82
CA ILE A 514 0.19 7.99 -45.86
C ILE A 514 -1.11 8.74 -45.56
N LEU A 515 -1.59 9.49 -46.56
CA LEU A 515 -2.83 10.26 -46.49
C LEU A 515 -3.99 9.62 -47.28
N ASP A 516 -3.73 8.53 -48.01
CA ASP A 516 -4.75 7.82 -48.77
C ASP A 516 -5.39 6.69 -47.94
N LYS A 517 -6.70 6.78 -47.72
CA LYS A 517 -7.47 5.79 -46.96
C LYS A 517 -7.46 4.40 -47.60
N GLY A 518 -7.45 4.33 -48.92
CA GLY A 518 -7.40 3.07 -49.67
C GLY A 518 -6.08 2.32 -49.47
N GLN A 519 -4.97 3.04 -49.33
CA GLN A 519 -3.65 2.52 -49.02
C GLN A 519 -3.53 2.10 -47.56
N ILE A 520 -4.03 2.91 -46.61
CA ILE A 520 -4.02 2.57 -45.18
C ILE A 520 -4.74 1.25 -44.91
N ARG A 521 -5.86 0.99 -45.57
CA ARG A 521 -6.65 -0.26 -45.40
C ARG A 521 -5.89 -1.52 -45.80
N LYS A 522 -4.86 -1.41 -46.64
CA LYS A 522 -4.01 -2.53 -47.11
C LYS A 522 -2.85 -2.84 -46.16
N LEU A 523 -2.58 -1.98 -45.18
CA LEU A 523 -1.45 -2.14 -44.25
C LEU A 523 -1.69 -3.26 -43.22
N SER A 524 -0.59 -3.82 -42.74
CA SER A 524 -0.53 -4.74 -41.61
C SER A 524 -0.65 -3.99 -40.28
N ASN A 525 -0.97 -4.71 -39.19
CA ASN A 525 -1.13 -4.07 -37.87
C ASN A 525 0.14 -3.32 -37.38
N PRO A 526 1.37 -3.82 -37.59
CA PRO A 526 2.58 -3.06 -37.27
C PRO A 526 2.69 -1.75 -38.07
N GLU A 527 2.44 -1.79 -39.37
CA GLU A 527 2.51 -0.60 -40.25
C GLU A 527 1.42 0.43 -39.90
N LEU A 528 0.22 -0.03 -39.53
CA LEU A 528 -0.84 0.84 -39.02
C LEU A 528 -0.43 1.54 -37.72
N LEU A 529 0.27 0.83 -36.83
CA LEU A 529 0.78 1.42 -35.59
C LEU A 529 1.90 2.45 -35.83
N ASP A 530 2.73 2.24 -36.85
CA ASP A 530 3.75 3.20 -37.27
C ASP A 530 3.08 4.46 -37.86
N GLN A 531 2.07 4.29 -38.73
CA GLN A 531 1.26 5.40 -39.24
C GLN A 531 0.56 6.16 -38.10
N ILE A 532 -0.05 5.46 -37.13
CA ILE A 532 -0.66 6.09 -35.95
C ILE A 532 0.36 6.97 -35.21
N GLN A 533 1.61 6.51 -35.10
CA GLN A 533 2.65 7.24 -34.40
C GLN A 533 3.19 8.43 -35.22
N LEU A 534 3.20 8.35 -36.55
CA LEU A 534 3.55 9.46 -37.44
C LEU A 534 2.46 10.54 -37.53
N HIS A 535 1.19 10.13 -37.48
CA HIS A 535 0.05 11.04 -37.51
C HIS A 535 -0.19 11.74 -36.16
N ARG A 536 0.21 11.13 -35.03
CA ARG A 536 -0.05 11.65 -33.67
C ARG A 536 0.52 13.05 -33.38
N PRO A 537 1.74 13.44 -33.80
CA PRO A 537 2.23 14.81 -33.62
C PRO A 537 1.40 15.87 -34.37
N HIS A 538 0.67 15.47 -35.41
CA HIS A 538 -0.11 16.36 -36.28
C HIS A 538 -1.60 16.33 -35.96
N ASN A 539 -2.05 15.30 -35.24
CA ASN A 539 -3.42 15.17 -34.75
C ASN A 539 -3.41 14.54 -33.34
N HIS A 540 -3.55 15.42 -32.34
CA HIS A 540 -3.53 15.05 -30.93
C HIS A 540 -4.77 14.23 -30.49
N ASN A 541 -5.83 14.17 -31.32
CA ASN A 541 -7.05 13.40 -31.03
C ASN A 541 -6.92 11.90 -31.31
N ILE A 542 -5.75 11.44 -31.79
CA ILE A 542 -5.49 10.02 -32.00
C ILE A 542 -5.27 9.32 -30.65
N SER A 543 -6.19 8.41 -30.32
CA SER A 543 -6.15 7.59 -29.10
C SER A 543 -4.82 6.88 -28.87
N LEU A 544 -4.47 6.66 -27.59
CA LEU A 544 -3.26 5.95 -27.19
C LEU A 544 -3.24 4.51 -27.71
N LYS A 545 -2.03 4.00 -27.98
CA LYS A 545 -1.81 2.63 -28.48
C LYS A 545 -2.49 1.56 -27.61
N THR A 546 -2.60 1.81 -26.30
CA THR A 546 -3.26 0.92 -25.32
C THR A 546 -4.77 0.77 -25.53
N LYS A 547 -5.42 1.75 -26.17
CA LYS A 547 -6.85 1.73 -26.50
C LYS A 547 -7.12 1.21 -27.92
N LEU A 548 -6.11 1.21 -28.81
CA LEU A 548 -6.21 0.75 -30.20
C LEU A 548 -5.77 -0.72 -30.31
N LYS A 549 -6.52 -1.64 -29.67
CA LYS A 549 -6.15 -3.06 -29.56
C LYS A 549 -6.47 -3.89 -30.80
N THR A 550 -7.38 -3.43 -31.65
CA THR A 550 -7.85 -4.17 -32.84
C THR A 550 -7.55 -3.38 -34.11
N LYS A 551 -7.41 -4.11 -35.24
CA LYS A 551 -7.17 -3.50 -36.56
C LYS A 551 -8.26 -2.50 -36.93
N ILE A 552 -9.52 -2.80 -36.59
CA ILE A 552 -10.68 -1.93 -36.85
C ILE A 552 -10.53 -0.59 -36.14
N LEU A 553 -10.17 -0.60 -34.85
CA LEU A 553 -9.98 0.63 -34.07
C LEU A 553 -8.78 1.45 -34.60
N MET A 554 -7.70 0.78 -35.01
CA MET A 554 -6.54 1.45 -35.63
C MET A 554 -6.92 2.16 -36.94
N LEU A 555 -7.69 1.50 -37.80
CA LEU A 555 -8.16 2.06 -39.07
C LEU A 555 -9.11 3.23 -38.84
N GLN A 556 -10.06 3.12 -37.91
CA GLN A 556 -10.97 4.22 -37.56
C GLN A 556 -10.22 5.45 -37.07
N ALA A 557 -9.23 5.26 -36.19
CA ALA A 557 -8.42 6.37 -35.69
C ALA A 557 -7.60 7.05 -36.81
N LEU A 558 -7.06 6.27 -37.75
CA LEU A 558 -6.32 6.79 -38.91
C LEU A 558 -7.24 7.46 -39.94
N ASP A 559 -8.44 6.93 -40.19
CA ASP A 559 -9.41 7.53 -41.10
C ASP A 559 -9.81 8.93 -40.61
N VAL A 560 -10.07 9.09 -39.31
CA VAL A 560 -10.35 10.39 -38.68
C VAL A 560 -9.13 11.32 -38.76
N ALA A 561 -7.93 10.78 -38.55
CA ALA A 561 -6.70 11.57 -38.65
C ALA A 561 -6.47 12.11 -40.07
N ILE A 562 -6.70 11.27 -41.08
CA ILE A 562 -6.60 11.63 -42.49
C ILE A 562 -7.67 12.64 -42.88
N ASP A 563 -8.92 12.46 -42.44
CA ASP A 563 -10.01 13.42 -42.74
C ASP A 563 -9.70 14.80 -42.18
N TYR A 564 -9.23 14.86 -40.93
CA TYR A 564 -8.74 16.10 -40.33
C TYR A 564 -7.64 16.73 -41.18
N TYR A 565 -6.66 15.93 -41.60
CA TYR A 565 -5.54 16.40 -42.41
C TYR A 565 -5.98 16.98 -43.76
N ASN A 566 -6.89 16.30 -44.45
CA ASN A 566 -7.43 16.73 -45.73
C ASN A 566 -8.36 17.96 -45.60
N SER A 567 -8.89 18.24 -44.41
CA SER A 567 -9.72 19.43 -44.15
C SER A 567 -8.93 20.72 -43.92
N LEU A 568 -7.60 20.64 -43.76
CA LEU A 568 -6.74 21.82 -43.55
C LEU A 568 -6.51 22.62 -44.86
N PRO A 569 -6.30 23.95 -44.79
CA PRO A 569 -5.96 24.80 -45.95
C PRO A 569 -4.70 24.32 -46.67
N GLU A 570 -4.60 24.50 -48.00
CA GLU A 570 -3.47 23.98 -48.80
C GLU A 570 -2.10 24.43 -48.30
N ASP A 571 -1.97 25.67 -47.81
CA ASP A 571 -0.72 26.20 -47.23
C ASP A 571 -0.31 25.52 -45.91
N SER A 572 -1.22 24.76 -45.30
CA SER A 572 -1.02 24.01 -44.05
C SER A 572 -0.90 22.49 -44.27
N ARG A 573 -1.04 22.00 -45.52
CA ARG A 573 -0.87 20.59 -45.88
C ARG A 573 0.61 20.31 -46.12
N LEU A 574 1.21 19.36 -45.40
CA LEU A 574 2.61 18.98 -45.59
C LEU A 574 2.83 18.48 -47.03
N ALA A 575 3.87 19.00 -47.69
CA ALA A 575 4.46 18.30 -48.82
C ALA A 575 5.05 16.96 -48.34
N PRO A 576 4.94 15.87 -49.11
CA PRO A 576 5.58 14.60 -48.78
C PRO A 576 7.11 14.77 -48.90
N SER A 577 7.75 15.24 -47.84
CA SER A 577 9.20 15.44 -47.81
C SER A 577 9.90 14.18 -47.31
N ARG A 578 10.84 13.66 -48.11
CA ARG A 578 11.94 12.85 -47.60
C ARG A 578 12.90 13.78 -46.85
N PRO A 579 13.31 13.48 -45.62
CA PRO A 579 14.29 14.32 -44.94
C PRO A 579 15.71 14.04 -45.45
N THR A 580 16.42 15.11 -45.81
CA THR A 580 17.87 15.12 -46.04
C THR A 580 18.60 15.03 -44.71
N ILE A 581 19.66 14.23 -44.65
CA ILE A 581 20.45 13.97 -43.43
C ILE A 581 21.21 15.24 -43.01
N ALA A 582 20.91 15.75 -41.82
CA ALA A 582 21.82 16.60 -41.07
C ALA A 582 21.99 16.00 -39.66
N HIS A 583 23.23 15.62 -39.33
CA HIS A 583 23.61 15.28 -37.97
C HIS A 583 23.56 16.55 -37.12
N ASN A 584 22.70 16.57 -36.11
CA ASN A 584 22.95 17.37 -34.92
C ASN A 584 22.73 16.52 -33.68
N VAL A 585 23.82 16.44 -32.93
CA VAL A 585 23.98 15.91 -31.59
C VAL A 585 23.43 16.98 -30.62
N ASP A 586 23.00 16.53 -29.44
CA ASP A 586 22.54 17.31 -28.29
C ASP A 586 21.07 17.78 -28.27
N MET A 587 20.22 16.94 -27.67
CA MET A 587 19.29 17.38 -26.62
C MET A 587 19.13 16.24 -25.61
N VAL A 588 19.85 16.35 -24.50
CA VAL A 588 19.55 15.62 -23.27
C VAL A 588 18.27 16.25 -22.70
N VAL A 589 17.14 15.55 -22.84
CA VAL A 589 15.94 15.84 -22.06
C VAL A 589 16.04 14.96 -20.81
N GLU A 590 16.36 15.59 -19.68
CA GLU A 590 16.19 15.02 -18.35
C GLU A 590 14.69 14.82 -18.10
N ASP A 591 14.17 13.64 -18.46
CA ASP A 591 12.84 13.22 -18.06
C ASP A 591 12.86 12.75 -16.61
N GLY A 592 12.29 13.58 -15.74
CA GLY A 592 11.27 13.19 -14.75
C GLY A 592 11.61 12.04 -13.81
N TRP A 593 11.94 12.41 -12.57
CA TRP A 593 12.02 11.52 -11.43
C TRP A 593 10.67 10.83 -11.18
N ASP A 594 10.55 9.57 -11.58
CA ASP A 594 9.55 8.65 -11.03
C ASP A 594 9.93 8.35 -9.57
N ALA A 595 9.24 9.01 -8.64
CA ALA A 595 9.24 8.64 -7.23
C ALA A 595 8.46 7.33 -7.05
N ASP A 596 9.16 6.22 -7.28
CA ASP A 596 8.83 4.90 -6.73
C ASP A 596 8.99 4.99 -5.20
N ASP A 597 7.94 5.38 -4.48
CA ASP A 597 7.80 5.17 -3.02
C ASP A 597 7.52 3.69 -2.73
N SER A 598 8.50 2.85 -3.07
CA SER A 598 8.54 1.45 -2.65
C SER A 598 9.97 1.08 -2.31
N ASP A 599 10.51 1.65 -1.24
CA ASP A 599 11.68 1.12 -0.51
C ASP A 599 11.90 1.94 0.78
N MET A 600 10.95 1.85 1.72
CA MET A 600 11.14 2.17 3.14
C MET A 600 10.20 1.27 3.95
N ASP A 601 10.50 -0.04 3.96
CA ASP A 601 10.09 -0.97 5.01
C ASP A 601 11.30 -1.79 5.47
#